data_AF-A0A2A5A539-F1
#
_entry.id   AF-A0A2A5A539-F1
#
_cell.length_a   1.000
_cell.length_b   1.000
_cell.length_c   1.000
_cell.angle_alpha   90.00
_cell.angle_beta   90.00
_cell.angle_gamma   90.00
#
_symmetry.space_group_name_H-M   'P 1'
#
loop_
_entity.id
_entity.type
_entity.pdbx_description
1 polymer ?
#
loop_
_entity_poly.entity_id
_entity_poly.type
_entity_poly.pdbx_seq_one_letter_code
_entity_poly.pdbx_strand_id
1 'polypeptide(L)'
;MNLSKLLLAGSFATQGLLFSPLVDAENIDIQFINLTQGMHFTPVLFSVHDGATNLYALGAAASPEIQAMAEGGDISGLQAQVVAAGGSNIDDSAPGLLAPASSSEILGLDVDPDSYLSIATMLLPTNDAFTALNGWKIPSEPG
;
A
#
# COMPACT_ATOMS: atom_id res chain seq x y z
N MET A 1 -34.22 -55.69 -40.18
CA MET A 1 -32.81 -56.11 -40.09
C MET A 1 -32.06 -55.29 -41.12
N ASN A 2 -31.22 -54.27 -40.89
CA ASN A 2 -30.52 -53.66 -39.74
C ASN A 2 -30.38 -52.15 -40.04
N LEU A 3 -30.72 -51.25 -39.12
CA LEU A 3 -29.83 -50.46 -38.23
C LEU A 3 -28.66 -49.66 -38.87
N SER A 4 -28.86 -48.33 -38.90
CA SER A 4 -27.98 -47.20 -38.48
C SER A 4 -26.52 -47.09 -38.96
N LYS A 5 -26.15 -45.88 -39.42
CA LYS A 5 -25.33 -44.93 -38.64
C LYS A 5 -25.14 -43.57 -39.34
N LEU A 6 -25.40 -42.54 -38.53
CA LEU A 6 -25.24 -41.11 -38.70
C LEU A 6 -23.75 -40.73 -38.54
N LEU A 7 -23.21 -39.84 -39.37
CA LEU A 7 -21.92 -39.13 -39.16
C LEU A 7 -22.02 -37.76 -39.86
N LEU A 8 -22.51 -36.74 -39.16
CA LEU A 8 -21.79 -35.76 -38.32
C LEU A 8 -21.23 -34.60 -39.17
N ALA A 9 -22.03 -33.53 -39.25
CA ALA A 9 -21.58 -32.23 -39.72
C ALA A 9 -20.59 -31.65 -38.70
N GLY A 10 -19.34 -31.46 -39.12
CA GLY A 10 -18.32 -30.81 -38.30
C GLY A 10 -18.59 -29.32 -38.18
N SER A 11 -19.07 -28.88 -37.01
CA SER A 11 -19.09 -27.47 -36.63
C SER A 11 -17.69 -27.09 -36.13
N PHE A 12 -17.03 -26.15 -36.81
CA PHE A 12 -15.82 -25.51 -36.28
C PHE A 12 -16.25 -24.53 -35.19
N ALA A 13 -16.17 -24.95 -33.93
CA ALA A 13 -16.27 -24.04 -32.80
C ALA A 13 -14.99 -23.19 -32.74
N THR A 14 -15.11 -21.91 -33.08
CA THR A 14 -14.07 -20.91 -32.79
C THR A 14 -13.99 -20.72 -31.28
N GLN A 15 -13.06 -21.42 -30.64
CA GLN A 15 -12.70 -21.18 -29.24
C GLN A 15 -12.03 -19.80 -29.17
N GLY A 16 -12.73 -18.80 -28.63
CA GLY A 16 -12.13 -17.50 -28.32
C GLY A 16 -11.03 -17.69 -27.29
N LEU A 17 -9.78 -17.44 -27.67
CA LEU A 17 -8.66 -17.34 -26.73
C LEU A 17 -8.90 -16.11 -25.86
N LEU A 18 -9.31 -16.33 -24.62
CA LEU A 18 -9.28 -15.31 -23.58
C LEU A 18 -7.81 -15.06 -23.25
N PHE A 19 -7.26 -13.94 -23.72
CA PHE A 19 -5.98 -13.43 -23.25
C PHE A 19 -6.22 -12.79 -21.87
N SER A 20 -5.77 -13.43 -20.80
CA SER A 20 -5.55 -12.73 -19.53
C SER A 20 -4.23 -11.97 -19.65
N PRO A 21 -4.18 -10.65 -19.37
CA PRO A 21 -2.90 -9.97 -19.24
C PRO A 21 -2.13 -10.61 -18.09
N LEU A 22 -0.86 -10.93 -18.32
CA LEU A 22 0.08 -11.21 -17.23
C LEU A 22 0.36 -9.87 -16.56
N VAL A 23 -0.26 -9.65 -15.41
CA VAL A 23 0.07 -8.53 -14.52
C VAL A 23 1.24 -9.03 -13.68
N ASP A 24 2.43 -8.47 -13.91
CA ASP A 24 3.60 -8.76 -13.08
C ASP A 24 3.52 -7.85 -11.85
N ALA A 25 3.58 -8.41 -10.65
CA ALA A 25 3.65 -7.60 -9.44
C ALA A 25 5.04 -6.95 -9.37
N GLU A 26 5.10 -5.69 -8.97
CA GLU A 26 6.37 -5.02 -8.71
C GLU A 26 6.86 -5.43 -7.31
N ASN A 27 8.15 -5.75 -7.17
CA ASN A 27 8.71 -6.11 -5.88
C ASN A 27 9.61 -4.96 -5.38
N ILE A 28 9.30 -4.44 -4.18
CA ILE A 28 10.02 -3.30 -3.60
C ILE A 28 10.50 -3.58 -2.18
N ASP A 29 11.63 -2.96 -1.84
CA ASP A 29 12.14 -2.85 -0.48
C ASP A 29 11.96 -1.41 0.02
N ILE A 30 11.49 -1.26 1.26
CA ILE A 30 11.31 0.05 1.90
C ILE A 30 12.19 0.10 3.15
N GLN A 31 13.04 1.12 3.24
CA GLN A 31 13.80 1.43 4.44
C GLN A 31 13.42 2.82 4.94
N PHE A 32 12.76 2.89 6.10
CA PHE A 32 12.43 4.14 6.77
C PHE A 32 13.44 4.41 7.90
N ILE A 33 14.25 5.45 7.76
CA ILE A 33 15.34 5.77 8.69
C ILE A 33 14.99 6.99 9.54
N ASN A 34 15.09 6.86 10.85
CA ASN A 34 15.00 8.00 11.74
C ASN A 34 16.32 8.78 11.78
N LEU A 35 16.42 9.82 10.95
CA LEU A 35 17.58 10.72 10.88
C LEU A 35 17.54 11.88 11.89
N THR A 36 16.53 11.93 12.76
CA THR A 36 16.42 13.00 13.76
C THR A 36 17.49 12.86 14.85
N GLN A 37 17.73 13.97 15.57
CA GLN A 37 18.61 13.98 16.74
C GLN A 37 17.78 14.04 18.01
N GLY A 38 17.44 12.87 18.56
CA GLY A 38 16.75 12.75 19.85
C GLY A 38 15.23 12.65 19.78
N MET A 39 14.62 12.64 18.59
CA MET A 39 13.18 12.44 18.42
C MET A 39 12.87 10.97 18.13
N HIS A 40 11.76 10.47 18.66
CA HIS A 40 11.24 9.15 18.30
C HIS A 40 10.11 9.32 17.29
N PHE A 41 9.93 8.33 16.43
CA PHE A 41 8.66 8.19 15.70
C PHE A 41 7.74 7.22 16.44
N THR A 42 6.44 7.48 16.44
CA THR A 42 5.41 6.54 16.88
C THR A 42 5.29 5.38 15.87
N PRO A 43 4.38 4.40 16.05
CA PRO A 43 4.20 3.36 15.04
C PRO A 43 4.06 3.99 13.64
N VAL A 44 4.81 3.45 12.69
CA VAL A 44 4.85 3.97 11.31
C VAL A 44 3.78 3.25 10.51
N LEU A 45 2.87 4.02 9.92
CA LEU A 45 1.97 3.50 8.90
C LEU A 45 2.75 3.27 7.61
N PHE A 46 2.65 2.07 7.04
CA PHE A 46 3.04 1.77 5.67
C PHE A 46 1.81 1.26 4.92
N SER A 47 1.47 1.86 3.79
CA SER A 47 0.25 1.54 3.04
C SER A 47 0.44 1.66 1.55
N VAL A 48 -0.17 0.73 0.81
CA VAL A 48 -0.22 0.72 -0.65
C VAL A 48 -1.67 0.87 -1.09
N HIS A 49 -1.91 1.74 -2.07
CA HIS A 49 -3.26 2.07 -2.53
C HIS A 49 -3.25 2.59 -3.97
N ASP A 50 -4.42 2.92 -4.49
CA ASP A 50 -4.58 3.52 -5.81
C ASP A 50 -4.14 5.00 -5.86
N GLY A 51 -4.12 5.60 -7.05
CA GLY A 51 -3.74 7.02 -7.20
C GLY A 51 -4.80 8.03 -6.76
N ALA A 52 -6.00 7.58 -6.35
CA ALA A 52 -7.07 8.46 -5.89
C ALA A 52 -7.03 8.67 -4.37
N THR A 53 -6.49 7.69 -3.64
CA THR A 53 -6.39 7.69 -2.19
C THR A 53 -5.29 8.65 -1.71
N ASN A 54 -5.64 9.51 -0.75
CA ASN A 54 -4.71 10.42 -0.08
C ASN A 54 -5.04 10.43 1.42
N LEU A 55 -4.02 10.33 2.28
CA LEU A 55 -4.21 10.33 3.74
C LEU A 55 -4.49 11.74 4.30
N TYR A 56 -3.96 12.77 3.64
CA TYR A 56 -4.19 14.18 3.98
C TYR A 56 -4.04 15.08 2.76
N ALA A 57 -4.40 16.36 2.92
CA ALA A 57 -4.15 17.41 1.93
C ALA A 57 -3.52 18.63 2.61
N LEU A 58 -2.45 19.17 2.02
CA LEU A 58 -1.80 20.38 2.53
C LEU A 58 -2.75 21.59 2.45
N GLY A 59 -2.78 22.38 3.53
CA GLY A 59 -3.66 23.54 3.63
C GLY A 59 -5.12 23.23 3.97
N ALA A 60 -5.49 21.96 4.10
CA ALA A 60 -6.78 21.53 4.61
C ALA A 60 -6.74 21.36 6.15
N ALA A 61 -7.90 21.37 6.78
CA ALA A 61 -8.03 20.96 8.17
C ALA A 61 -7.67 19.47 8.33
N ALA A 62 -7.02 19.10 9.43
CA ALA A 62 -6.72 17.70 9.74
C ALA A 62 -8.02 16.91 9.93
N SER A 63 -8.05 15.69 9.38
CA SER A 63 -9.11 14.73 9.69
C SER A 63 -8.95 14.22 11.13
N PRO A 64 -10.02 13.65 11.73
CA PRO A 64 -9.91 13.00 13.03
C PRO A 64 -8.81 11.93 13.10
N GLU A 65 -8.58 11.21 12.00
CA GLU A 65 -7.57 10.15 11.92
C GLU A 65 -6.15 10.72 11.85
N ILE A 66 -5.94 11.81 11.11
CA ILE A 66 -4.65 12.53 11.12
C ILE A 66 -4.39 13.12 12.50
N GLN A 67 -5.40 13.69 13.16
CA GLN A 67 -5.26 14.20 14.52
C GLN A 67 -4.88 13.09 15.51
N ALA A 68 -5.59 11.96 15.48
CA ALA A 68 -5.31 10.82 16.37
C ALA A 68 -3.88 10.30 16.19
N MET A 69 -3.41 10.22 14.95
CA MET A 69 -2.03 9.85 14.64
C MET A 69 -1.06 10.92 15.12
N ALA A 70 -1.28 12.19 14.78
CA ALA A 70 -0.34 13.28 15.03
C ALA A 70 -0.23 13.69 16.51
N GLU A 71 -1.28 13.49 17.32
CA GLU A 71 -1.29 13.84 18.75
C GLU A 71 -1.04 12.65 19.68
N GLY A 72 -1.31 11.42 19.21
CA GLY A 72 -1.28 10.21 20.06
C GLY A 72 -0.56 9.00 19.46
N GLY A 73 -0.12 9.07 18.21
CA GLY A 73 0.51 7.96 17.50
C GLY A 73 -0.47 6.85 17.10
N ASP A 74 -1.79 7.06 17.17
CA ASP A 74 -2.80 6.07 16.79
C ASP A 74 -3.03 6.09 15.27
N ILE A 75 -2.53 5.06 14.58
CA ILE A 75 -2.66 4.90 13.12
C ILE A 75 -3.90 4.10 12.69
N SER A 76 -4.69 3.56 13.64
CA SER A 76 -5.78 2.62 13.32
C SER A 76 -6.86 3.22 12.42
N GLY A 77 -7.18 4.51 12.61
CA GLY A 77 -8.12 5.23 11.76
C GLY A 77 -7.61 5.36 10.32
N LEU A 78 -6.33 5.68 10.14
CA LEU A 78 -5.70 5.78 8.81
C LEU A 78 -5.64 4.41 8.12
N GLN A 79 -5.29 3.36 8.86
CA GLN A 79 -5.32 1.98 8.34
C GLN A 79 -6.71 1.59 7.84
N ALA A 80 -7.76 1.95 8.58
CA ALA A 80 -9.14 1.68 8.17
C ALA A 80 -9.53 2.47 6.90
N GLN A 81 -9.07 3.72 6.75
CA GLN A 81 -9.30 4.51 5.55
C GLN A 81 -8.67 3.88 4.30
N VAL A 82 -7.43 3.42 4.40
CA VAL A 82 -6.74 2.71 3.31
C VAL A 82 -7.51 1.47 2.90
N VAL A 83 -7.92 0.62 3.86
CA VAL A 83 -8.69 -0.60 3.57
C VAL A 83 -10.04 -0.27 2.95
N ALA A 84 -10.73 0.77 3.43
CA ALA A 84 -12.02 1.20 2.88
C ALA A 84 -11.90 1.70 1.43
N ALA A 85 -10.74 2.24 1.05
CA ALA A 85 -10.42 2.65 -0.31
C ALA A 85 -9.93 1.49 -1.20
N GLY A 86 -9.86 0.26 -0.68
CA GLY A 86 -9.39 -0.91 -1.41
C GLY A 86 -7.87 -1.08 -1.44
N GLY A 87 -7.14 -0.27 -0.67
CA GLY A 87 -5.70 -0.43 -0.46
C GLY A 87 -5.36 -1.47 0.62
N SER A 88 -4.07 -1.68 0.83
CA SER A 88 -3.50 -2.59 1.82
C SER A 88 -2.58 -1.85 2.79
N ASN A 89 -2.62 -2.25 4.06
CA ASN A 89 -1.61 -1.84 5.04
C ASN A 89 -0.54 -2.92 5.12
N ILE A 90 0.71 -2.50 5.22
CA ILE A 90 1.86 -3.38 5.33
C ILE A 90 2.21 -3.51 6.81
N ASP A 91 2.40 -4.75 7.27
CA ASP A 91 2.77 -5.01 8.66
C ASP A 91 4.24 -4.66 8.87
N ASP A 92 4.52 -3.80 9.85
CA ASP A 92 5.87 -3.53 10.32
C ASP A 92 6.21 -4.55 11.41
N SER A 93 7.24 -5.36 11.16
CA SER A 93 7.72 -6.36 12.12
C SER A 93 8.19 -5.76 13.47
N ALA A 94 8.42 -4.44 13.53
CA ALA A 94 8.80 -3.71 14.74
C ALA A 94 7.86 -2.50 15.00
N PRO A 95 6.58 -2.71 15.34
CA PRO A 95 5.53 -1.67 15.35
C PRO A 95 5.60 -0.71 16.55
N GLY A 96 6.75 -0.61 17.22
CA GLY A 96 6.97 0.21 18.41
C GLY A 96 7.43 1.63 18.07
N LEU A 97 7.99 2.31 19.08
CA LEU A 97 8.67 3.58 18.83
C LEU A 97 9.95 3.35 18.03
N LEU A 98 10.13 4.11 16.95
CA LEU A 98 11.38 4.10 16.20
C LEU A 98 12.35 5.14 16.76
N ALA A 99 13.40 4.66 17.44
CA ALA A 99 14.41 5.48 18.08
C ALA A 99 15.27 6.29 17.08
N PRO A 100 15.92 7.38 17.51
CA PRO A 100 16.92 8.09 16.71
C PRO A 100 17.97 7.13 16.12
N ALA A 101 18.42 7.42 14.90
CA ALA A 101 19.42 6.65 14.16
C ALA A 101 19.09 5.15 13.96
N SER A 102 17.81 4.78 14.10
CA SER A 102 17.30 3.42 13.84
C SER A 102 16.44 3.40 12.57
N SER A 103 16.22 2.20 11.99
CA SER A 103 15.37 1.99 10.83
C SER A 103 14.25 0.99 11.08
N SER A 104 13.17 1.13 10.30
CA SER A 104 12.17 0.09 10.05
C SER A 104 12.30 -0.34 8.59
N GLU A 105 12.17 -1.65 8.33
CA GLU A 105 12.41 -2.26 7.03
C GLU A 105 11.25 -3.16 6.62
N ILE A 106 10.76 -2.96 5.40
CA ILE A 106 9.87 -3.87 4.68
C ILE A 106 10.68 -4.43 3.52
N LEU A 107 10.80 -5.75 3.45
CA LEU A 107 11.58 -6.43 2.40
C LEU A 107 10.70 -7.31 1.54
N GLY A 108 10.94 -7.30 0.24
CA GLY A 108 10.28 -8.17 -0.73
C GLY A 108 8.78 -7.95 -0.82
N LEU A 109 8.31 -6.70 -0.73
CA LEU A 109 6.90 -6.38 -0.84
C LEU A 109 6.45 -6.47 -2.31
N ASP A 110 5.55 -7.41 -2.59
CA ASP A 110 4.85 -7.49 -3.87
C ASP A 110 3.69 -6.47 -3.91
N VAL A 111 3.70 -5.58 -4.90
CA VAL A 111 2.66 -4.58 -5.14
C VAL A 111 2.10 -4.69 -6.55
N ASP A 112 0.82 -4.35 -6.71
CA ASP A 112 0.22 -4.29 -8.04
C ASP A 112 0.85 -3.16 -8.87
N PRO A 113 0.94 -3.29 -10.21
CA PRO A 113 1.35 -2.19 -11.08
C PRO A 113 0.51 -0.93 -10.87
N ASP A 114 1.14 0.23 -11.07
CA ASP A 114 0.52 1.56 -10.88
C ASP A 114 0.05 1.85 -9.43
N SER A 115 0.56 1.09 -8.46
CA SER A 115 0.32 1.34 -7.03
C SER A 115 1.02 2.60 -6.51
N TYR A 116 0.49 3.14 -5.41
CA TYR A 116 1.01 4.29 -4.70
C TYR A 116 1.32 3.94 -3.25
N LEU A 117 2.44 4.43 -2.75
CA LEU A 117 2.90 4.26 -1.37
C LEU A 117 2.56 5.51 -0.54
N SER A 118 1.94 5.30 0.62
CA SER A 118 1.84 6.29 1.68
C SER A 118 2.45 5.79 2.98
N ILE A 119 3.17 6.69 3.65
CA ILE A 119 3.82 6.49 4.94
C ILE A 119 3.43 7.64 5.87
N ALA A 120 3.09 7.38 7.13
CA ALA A 120 2.79 8.44 8.10
C ALA A 120 3.16 8.04 9.53
N THR A 121 3.70 8.97 10.32
CA THR A 121 4.04 8.76 11.74
C THR A 121 4.18 10.08 12.51
N MET A 122 3.86 10.07 13.80
CA MET A 122 4.03 11.20 14.71
C MET A 122 5.46 11.27 15.26
N LEU A 123 5.93 12.50 15.51
CA LEU A 123 7.20 12.74 16.18
C LEU A 123 6.99 12.94 17.69
N LEU A 124 7.85 12.32 18.50
CA LEU A 124 7.86 12.50 19.96
C LEU A 124 9.17 13.15 20.45
N PRO A 125 9.10 14.10 21.40
CA PRO A 125 7.87 14.74 21.91
C PRO A 125 7.45 15.92 21.01
N THR A 126 6.23 15.91 20.48
CA THR A 126 5.59 17.07 19.83
C THR A 126 4.11 17.12 20.21
N ASN A 127 3.42 18.25 19.99
CA ASN A 127 1.97 18.31 20.23
C ASN A 127 1.19 17.62 19.10
N ASP A 128 1.49 17.95 17.84
CA ASP A 128 0.75 17.50 16.65
C ASP A 128 1.65 17.42 15.40
N ALA A 129 2.97 17.30 15.57
CA ALA A 129 3.87 17.20 14.43
C ALA A 129 3.98 15.76 13.94
N PHE A 130 3.85 15.58 12.62
CA PHE A 130 4.02 14.30 11.96
C PHE A 130 4.91 14.42 10.72
N THR A 131 5.47 13.30 10.28
CA THR A 131 6.17 13.15 9.00
C THR A 131 5.39 12.18 8.14
N ALA A 132 5.28 12.47 6.85
CA ALA A 132 4.57 11.61 5.92
C ALA A 132 5.09 11.66 4.49
N LEU A 133 4.92 10.55 3.79
CA LEU A 133 4.91 10.41 2.34
C LEU A 133 3.45 10.15 1.94
N ASN A 134 2.88 10.91 1.02
CA ASN A 134 1.46 10.85 0.72
C ASN A 134 1.25 10.62 -0.78
N GLY A 135 0.89 9.40 -1.15
CA GLY A 135 0.59 9.01 -2.53
C GLY A 135 1.81 9.10 -3.46
N TRP A 136 2.93 8.48 -3.09
CA TRP A 136 4.08 8.37 -3.99
C TRP A 136 3.87 7.24 -5.00
N LYS A 137 3.86 7.55 -6.29
CA LYS A 137 3.76 6.52 -7.33
C LYS A 137 4.98 5.59 -7.26
N ILE A 138 4.72 4.29 -7.09
CA ILE A 138 5.78 3.28 -7.06
C ILE A 138 6.38 3.16 -8.48
N PRO A 139 7.72 3.21 -8.63
CA PRO A 139 8.35 3.11 -9.95
C PRO A 139 8.23 1.71 -10.56
N SER A 140 7.84 1.66 -11.84
CA SER A 140 7.71 0.40 -12.60
C SER A 140 9.00 -0.16 -13.16
N GLU A 141 10.12 0.55 -12.99
CA GLU A 141 11.45 0.12 -13.42
C GLU A 141 12.46 0.33 -12.28
N PRO A 142 13.40 -0.61 -12.06
CA PRO A 142 14.49 -0.40 -11.11
C PRO A 142 15.35 0.82 -11.49
N GLY A 143 15.80 1.55 -10.47
CA GLY A 143 16.70 2.71 -10.60
C GLY A 143 18.17 2.37 -10.76
#